data_AF-A0A9X5BJD6-F1
#
_entry.id   AF-A0A9X5BJD6-F1
#
_cell.length_a   1.000
_cell.length_b   1.000
_cell.length_c   1.000
_cell.angle_alpha   90.00
_cell.angle_beta   90.00
_cell.angle_gamma   90.00
#
_symmetry.space_group_name_H-M   'P 1'
#
loop_
_entity.id
_entity.type
_entity.pdbx_description
1 polymer ?
#
loop_
_entity_poly.entity_id
_entity_poly.type
_entity_poly.pdbx_seq_one_letter_code
_entity_poly.pdbx_strand_id
1 'polypeptide(L)' 'MSRRGANIYKRKDGRWEGRIVIERSKNGIRSYRSVYGRNYNEVKEKLELFRKPTKWKGSL' A
#
# COMPACT_ATOMS: atom_id res chain seq x y z
N MET A 1 -1.77 14.20 -16.80
CA MET A 1 -0.76 14.47 -15.75
C MET A 1 -0.33 13.18 -15.07
N SER A 2 0.89 12.70 -15.32
CA SER A 2 1.45 11.53 -14.64
C SER A 2 1.78 11.88 -13.18
N ARG A 3 0.92 11.46 -12.24
CA ARG A 3 1.20 11.57 -10.80
C ARG A 3 2.29 10.56 -10.41
N ARG A 4 3.55 10.88 -10.74
CA ARG A 4 4.71 10.13 -10.25
C ARG A 4 4.69 10.24 -8.72
N GLY A 5 4.51 9.12 -8.02
CA GLY A 5 4.61 9.08 -6.56
C GLY A 5 3.52 8.29 -5.82
N ALA A 6 2.38 7.96 -6.45
CA ALA A 6 1.30 7.28 -5.72
C ALA A 6 1.53 5.76 -5.51
N ASN A 7 2.44 5.12 -6.26
CA ASN A 7 2.63 3.66 -6.25
C ASN A 7 1.31 2.87 -6.51
N ILE A 8 0.38 3.46 -7.25
CA ILE A 8 -0.90 2.86 -7.63
C ILE A 8 -0.96 2.69 -9.15
N TYR A 9 -1.32 1.49 -9.60
CA TYR A 9 -1.32 1.08 -11.00
C TYR A 9 -2.63 0.36 -11.36
N LYS A 10 -3.16 0.59 -12.57
CA LYS A 10 -4.30 -0.16 -13.09
C LYS A 10 -3.81 -1.45 -13.73
N ARG A 11 -4.43 -2.58 -13.39
CA ARG A 11 -4.11 -3.91 -13.91
C ARG A 11 -4.96 -4.24 -15.14
N LYS A 12 -4.50 -5.22 -15.93
CA LYS A 12 -5.22 -5.73 -17.12
C LYS A 12 -6.58 -6.36 -16.78
N ASP A 13 -6.72 -6.89 -15.58
CA ASP A 13 -7.97 -7.48 -15.07
C ASP A 13 -8.99 -6.42 -14.57
N GLY A 14 -8.69 -5.14 -14.75
CA GLY A 14 -9.57 -4.03 -14.35
C GLY A 14 -9.43 -3.60 -12.89
N ARG A 15 -8.67 -4.32 -12.05
CA ARG A 15 -8.41 -3.92 -10.66
C ARG A 15 -7.30 -2.88 -10.58
N TRP A 16 -7.27 -2.17 -9.46
CA TRP A 16 -6.18 -1.28 -9.10
C TRP A 16 -5.26 -1.97 -8.07
N GLU A 17 -3.95 -1.79 -8.22
CA GLU A 17 -2.93 -2.30 -7.29
C GLU A 17 -2.11 -1.14 -6.73
N GLY A 18 -2.02 -1.04 -5.41
CA GLY A 18 -1.13 -0.13 -4.69
C GLY A 18 0.00 -0.91 -4.04
N ARG A 19 1.24 -0.39 -4.06
CA ARG A 19 2.39 -1.01 -3.39
C ARG A 19 2.88 -0.16 -2.23
N ILE A 20 2.97 -0.76 -1.05
CA ILE A 20 3.52 -0.13 0.15
C ILE A 20 4.80 -0.81 0.61
N VAL A 21 5.76 0.01 1.03
CA VAL A 21 6.96 -0.44 1.75
C VAL A 21 6.57 -0.73 3.19
N ILE A 22 6.68 -1.99 3.60
CA ILE A 22 6.47 -2.43 4.98
C ILE A 22 7.82 -2.92 5.48
N GLU A 23 8.70 -2.00 5.80
CA GLU A 23 10.01 -2.36 6.35
C GLU A 23 9.83 -2.94 7.76
N ARG A 24 10.21 -4.22 7.95
CA ARG A 24 10.13 -4.92 9.25
C ARG A 24 11.18 -6.02 9.37
N SER A 25 12.45 -5.68 9.17
CA SER A 25 13.53 -6.57 9.61
C SER A 25 14.69 -5.76 10.14
N LYS A 26 15.26 -6.21 11.27
CA LYS A 26 16.51 -5.69 11.85
C LYS A 26 17.68 -5.73 10.85
N ASN A 27 17.55 -6.51 9.77
CA ASN A 27 18.58 -6.74 8.76
C ASN A 27 18.52 -5.75 7.58
N GLY A 28 17.67 -4.71 7.63
CA GLY A 28 17.60 -3.69 6.57
C GLY A 28 16.97 -4.14 5.25
N ILE A 29 16.30 -5.30 5.24
CA ILE A 29 15.61 -5.80 4.04
C ILE A 29 14.27 -5.06 3.89
N ARG A 30 14.11 -4.37 2.75
CA ARG A 30 12.85 -3.73 2.36
C ARG A 30 11.86 -4.78 1.88
N SER A 31 10.78 -4.97 2.64
CA SER A 31 9.64 -5.77 2.21
C SER A 31 8.55 -4.87 1.63
N TYR A 32 7.87 -5.37 0.60
CA TYR A 32 6.76 -4.68 -0.05
C TYR A 32 5.47 -5.50 0.12
N ARG A 33 4.33 -4.82 0.23
CA ARG A 33 3.01 -5.45 0.19
C ARG A 33 2.16 -4.78 -0.90
N SER A 34 1.43 -5.60 -1.64
CA SER A 34 0.42 -5.13 -2.60
C SER A 34 -0.95 -5.06 -1.93
N VAL A 35 -1.69 -4.00 -2.23
CA VAL A 35 -3.10 -3.81 -1.88
C VAL A 35 -3.92 -3.66 -3.15
N TYR A 36 -5.14 -4.17 -3.15
CA TYR A 36 -6.00 -4.18 -4.33
C TYR A 36 -7.32 -3.45 -4.06
N GLY A 37 -7.92 -2.91 -5.12
CA GLY A 37 -9.23 -2.27 -5.08
C GLY A 37 -9.91 -2.24 -6.44
N ARG A 38 -11.21 -1.96 -6.46
CA ARG A 38 -12.00 -1.83 -7.70
C ARG A 38 -11.78 -0.48 -8.38
N ASN A 39 -11.38 0.53 -7.61
CA ASN A 39 -11.09 1.87 -8.12
C ASN A 39 -9.83 2.47 -7.46
N TYR A 40 -9.32 3.55 -8.06
CA TYR A 40 -8.11 4.23 -7.61
C TYR A 40 -8.22 4.77 -6.17
N ASN A 41 -9.36 5.33 -5.79
CA ASN A 41 -9.57 5.95 -4.49
C ASN A 41 -9.50 4.92 -3.36
N GLU A 42 -10.14 3.76 -3.54
CA GLU A 42 -10.09 2.65 -2.58
C GLU A 42 -8.65 2.21 -2.29
N VAL A 43 -7.82 2.09 -3.34
CA VAL A 43 -6.41 1.74 -3.18
C VAL A 43 -5.63 2.86 -2.50
N LYS A 44 -5.90 4.11 -2.84
CA LYS A 44 -5.27 5.28 -2.21
C LYS A 44 -5.57 5.34 -0.71
N GLU A 45 -6.83 5.16 -0.31
CA GLU A 45 -7.23 5.13 1.09
C GLU A 45 -6.55 3.99 1.86
N LYS A 46 -6.50 2.79 1.28
CA LYS A 46 -5.77 1.66 1.88
C LYS A 46 -4.30 2.02 2.10
N LEU A 47 -3.62 2.59 1.11
CA LEU A 47 -2.22 3.02 1.25
C LEU A 47 -2.03 4.07 2.35
N GLU A 48 -2.91 5.06 2.44
CA GLU A 48 -2.88 6.09 3.49
C GLU A 48 -3.08 5.48 4.89
N LEU A 49 -3.96 4.48 5.04
CA LEU A 49 -4.17 3.77 6.31
C LEU A 49 -2.91 3.03 6.79
N PHE A 50 -2.18 2.40 5.87
CA PHE A 50 -0.94 1.70 6.22
C PHE A 50 0.25 2.66 6.43
N ARG A 51 0.21 3.87 5.83
CA ARG A 51 1.24 4.90 6.00
C ARG A 51 1.14 5.62 7.34
N LYS A 52 -0.08 5.74 7.89
CA LYS A 52 -0.25 6.15 9.29
C LYS A 52 0.40 5.09 10.18
N PRO A 53 1.24 5.47 11.16
CA PRO A 53 1.78 4.52 12.12
C PRO A 53 0.60 3.86 12.82
N THR A 54 0.28 2.65 12.38
CA THR A 54 -0.88 1.94 12.89
C THR A 54 -0.52 1.58 14.31
N LYS A 55 -1.15 2.22 15.30
CA LYS A 55 -1.17 1.69 16.67
C LYS A 55 -1.81 0.32 16.57
N TRP A 56 -0.96 -0.70 16.55
CA TRP A 56 -1.38 -2.09 16.56
C TRP A 56 -2.11 -2.35 17.88
N LYS A 57 -3.45 -2.29 17.88
CA LYS A 57 -4.27 -2.82 18.97
C LYS A 57 -4.31 -4.33 18.80
N GLY A 58 -3.31 -5.00 19.37
CA GLY A 58 -3.18 -6.45 19.30
C GLY A 58 -2.04 -6.92 20.20
N SER A 59 -2.06 -6.46 21.45
CA SER A 59 -1.48 -7.17 22.59
C SER A 59 -2.67 -7.78 23.34
N LEU A 60 -2.76 -9.11 23.32
CA LEU A 60 -3.38 -9.86 24.40
C LEU A 60 -2.65 -9.56 25.71
#